data_AF-A0A7G2TU34-F1
#
_entry.id   AF-A0A7G2TU34-F1
#
_cell.length_a   1.000
_cell.length_b   1.000
_cell.length_c   1.000
_cell.angle_alpha   90.00
_cell.angle_beta   90.00
_cell.angle_gamma   90.00
#
_symmetry.space_group_name_H-M   'P 1'
#
loop_
_entity.id
_entity.type
_entity.pdbx_description
1 polymer ?
#
loop_
_entity_poly.entity_id
_entity_poly.type
_entity_poly.pdbx_seq_one_letter_code
_entity_poly.pdbx_strand_id
1 'polypeptide(L)'
;MALGLALPLLAAACEPYSEINTKFWDSLDRAPFIQLPLSDAWISHPEVSLVLERHHGSVTEQRLLLPNRTSIRGDNFMLMVAREGPLSRIGRFRPAGMVERNAGPPEPFLDFDGQPMTSLKDDFGWLHWSQWTNGTDLTCVLAFRRLDANDRIMPFKTSSIDMMLRNCMRGTAEEALAPISDLYTGYAAIADTPSGHQRMLSPLAGPLP
;
A
#
# COMPACT_ATOMS: atom_id res chain seq x y z
N MET A 1 -19.37 6.34 66.77
CA MET A 1 -18.05 5.82 66.35
C MET A 1 -18.23 5.19 64.98
N ALA A 2 -17.70 5.85 63.96
CA ALA A 2 -17.76 5.46 62.55
C ALA A 2 -16.41 4.87 62.14
N LEU A 3 -16.40 3.76 61.41
CA LEU A 3 -15.26 3.21 60.65
C LEU A 3 -15.90 2.14 59.74
N GLY A 4 -15.80 2.10 58.42
CA GLY A 4 -15.05 2.88 57.43
C GLY A 4 -15.05 2.01 56.18
N LEU A 5 -15.85 2.36 55.17
CA LEU A 5 -15.94 1.65 53.88
C LEU A 5 -14.61 1.76 53.14
N ALA A 6 -13.99 0.62 52.82
CA ALA A 6 -12.88 0.55 51.89
C ALA A 6 -13.44 0.23 50.48
N LEU A 7 -13.56 1.28 49.65
CA LEU A 7 -13.83 1.18 48.23
C LEU A 7 -12.49 0.98 47.51
N PRO A 8 -12.28 -0.09 46.72
CA PRO A 8 -11.09 -0.18 45.88
C PRO A 8 -11.23 0.80 44.71
N LEU A 9 -10.32 1.77 44.62
CA LEU A 9 -10.18 2.62 43.43
C LEU A 9 -9.86 1.73 42.22
N LEU A 10 -10.76 1.74 41.24
CA LEU A 10 -10.49 1.31 39.88
C LEU A 10 -9.45 2.25 39.28
N ALA A 11 -8.21 1.78 39.17
CA ALA A 11 -7.19 2.46 38.38
C ALA A 11 -7.60 2.37 36.90
N ALA A 12 -8.01 3.50 36.34
CA ALA A 12 -8.12 3.66 34.89
C ALA A 12 -6.71 3.52 34.29
N ALA A 13 -6.45 2.42 33.59
CA ALA A 13 -5.26 2.25 32.77
C ALA A 13 -5.39 3.15 31.55
N CYS A 14 -4.90 4.39 31.64
CA CYS A 14 -4.47 5.11 30.44
C CYS A 14 -3.24 4.39 29.92
N GLU A 15 -3.36 3.70 28.78
CA GLU A 15 -2.20 3.15 28.08
C GLU A 15 -1.21 4.30 27.79
N PRO A 16 0.08 4.14 28.10
CA PRO A 16 1.07 5.18 27.83
C PRO A 16 1.22 5.31 26.32
N TYR A 17 0.68 6.41 25.79
CA TYR A 17 1.01 6.93 24.47
C TYR A 17 2.52 7.16 24.42
N SER A 18 3.24 6.25 23.75
CA SER A 18 4.70 6.27 23.70
C SER A 18 5.18 7.43 22.84
N GLU A 19 5.75 8.46 23.48
CA GLU A 19 6.40 9.61 22.82
C GLU A 19 7.51 9.21 21.82
N ILE A 20 8.04 7.99 21.94
CA ILE A 20 9.07 7.47 21.04
C ILE A 20 8.46 7.18 19.66
N ASN A 21 7.20 6.72 19.63
CA ASN A 21 6.50 6.40 18.39
C ASN A 21 6.16 7.67 17.61
N THR A 22 5.67 8.72 18.30
CA THR A 22 5.38 10.01 17.65
C THR A 22 6.60 10.69 17.08
N LYS A 23 7.69 10.78 17.85
CA LYS A 23 8.93 11.42 17.38
C LYS A 23 9.52 10.72 16.15
N PHE A 24 9.40 9.40 16.06
CA PHE A 24 9.83 8.63 14.88
C PHE A 24 8.99 8.96 13.63
N TRP A 25 7.67 9.03 13.77
CA TRP A 25 6.79 9.40 12.65
C TRP A 25 6.99 10.86 12.23
N ASP A 26 7.14 11.79 13.17
CA ASP A 26 7.46 13.20 12.89
C ASP A 26 8.77 13.36 12.10
N SER A 27 9.75 12.48 12.31
CA SER A 27 11.00 12.48 11.54
C SER A 27 10.88 11.82 10.17
N LEU A 28 10.04 10.79 10.01
CA LEU A 28 9.71 10.24 8.68
C LEU A 28 8.96 11.29 7.83
N ASP A 29 8.02 12.02 8.43
CA ASP A 29 7.26 13.05 7.73
C ASP A 29 8.14 14.23 7.26
N ARG A 30 9.28 14.45 7.92
CA ARG A 30 10.29 15.43 7.52
C ARG A 30 11.34 14.89 6.56
N ALA A 31 11.40 13.59 6.32
CA ALA A 31 12.34 13.01 5.36
C ALA A 31 11.92 13.41 3.94
N PRO A 32 12.82 13.98 3.13
CA PRO A 32 12.49 14.40 1.77
C PRO A 32 12.25 13.19 0.88
N PHE A 33 11.28 13.29 -0.02
CA PHE A 33 11.15 12.35 -1.12
C PHE A 33 12.26 12.57 -2.13
N ILE A 34 12.87 11.48 -2.57
CA ILE A 34 13.76 11.43 -3.73
C ILE A 34 13.02 10.77 -4.89
N GLN A 35 13.25 11.27 -6.10
CA GLN A 35 12.75 10.62 -7.30
C GLN A 35 13.66 9.46 -7.67
N LEU A 36 13.06 8.30 -7.95
CA LEU A 36 13.77 7.11 -8.42
C LEU A 36 13.45 6.82 -9.89
N PRO A 37 14.33 6.08 -10.60
CA PRO A 37 14.00 5.44 -11.87
C PRO A 37 12.77 4.53 -11.75
N LEU A 38 11.99 4.40 -12.84
CA LEU A 38 10.83 3.49 -12.88
C LEU A 38 11.20 2.03 -12.59
N SER A 39 12.44 1.62 -12.91
CA SER A 39 12.98 0.28 -12.64
C SER A 39 13.09 -0.04 -11.15
N ASP A 40 13.07 0.97 -10.29
CA ASP A 40 13.26 0.81 -8.85
C ASP A 40 11.90 0.76 -8.12
N ALA A 41 10.80 0.80 -8.87
CA ALA A 41 9.46 0.60 -8.33
C ALA A 41 9.31 -0.83 -7.77
N TRP A 42 8.75 -0.96 -6.57
CA TRP A 42 8.53 -2.26 -5.94
C TRP A 42 7.49 -3.09 -6.66
N ILE A 43 6.52 -2.43 -7.31
CA ILE A 43 5.55 -3.06 -8.20
C ILE A 43 5.69 -2.49 -9.61
N SER A 44 5.36 -3.29 -10.61
CA SER A 44 5.37 -2.88 -12.00
C SER A 44 3.95 -2.59 -12.49
N HIS A 45 3.71 -1.41 -13.05
CA HIS A 45 2.48 -1.13 -13.79
C HIS A 45 2.80 -0.17 -14.96
N PRO A 46 2.31 -0.45 -16.18
CA PRO A 46 2.74 0.26 -17.40
C PRO A 46 2.43 1.75 -17.39
N GLU A 47 1.45 2.18 -16.61
CA GLU A 47 1.07 3.59 -16.49
C GLU A 47 1.76 4.34 -15.34
N VAL A 48 2.71 3.73 -14.61
CA VAL A 48 3.46 4.46 -13.58
C VAL A 48 4.32 5.52 -14.26
N SER A 49 4.13 6.77 -13.83
CA SER A 49 4.79 7.94 -14.41
C SER A 49 5.91 8.51 -13.54
N LEU A 50 5.84 8.28 -12.23
CA LEU A 50 6.80 8.77 -11.26
C LEU A 50 6.92 7.81 -10.09
N VAL A 51 8.15 7.57 -9.63
CA VAL A 51 8.47 6.84 -8.41
C VAL A 51 9.13 7.81 -7.45
N LEU A 52 8.57 7.93 -6.26
CA LEU A 52 9.14 8.71 -5.16
C LEU A 52 9.43 7.76 -4.00
N GLU A 53 10.58 7.91 -3.37
CA GLU A 53 10.95 7.12 -2.20
C GLU A 53 11.46 8.03 -1.08
N ARG A 54 11.18 7.65 0.16
CA ARG A 54 11.82 8.24 1.34
C ARG A 54 12.10 7.15 2.37
N HIS A 55 13.17 7.34 3.13
CA HIS A 55 13.59 6.41 4.17
C HIS A 55 13.63 7.10 5.52
N HIS A 56 13.22 6.37 6.56
CA HIS A 56 13.48 6.77 7.93
C HIS A 56 13.62 5.55 8.84
N GLY A 57 14.81 5.34 9.38
CA GLY A 57 15.13 4.19 10.23
C GLY A 57 14.86 2.86 9.50
N SER A 58 13.99 2.03 10.07
CA SER A 58 13.60 0.71 9.54
C SER A 58 12.34 0.75 8.66
N VAL A 59 11.94 1.93 8.20
CA VAL A 59 10.76 2.14 7.36
C VAL A 59 11.19 2.82 6.07
N THR A 60 10.78 2.23 4.96
CA THR A 60 10.87 2.86 3.64
C THR A 60 9.46 3.08 3.12
N GLU A 61 9.21 4.24 2.55
CA GLU A 61 7.96 4.59 1.91
C GLU A 61 8.20 4.88 0.44
N GLN A 62 7.43 4.24 -0.44
CA GLN A 62 7.48 4.47 -1.87
C GLN A 62 6.09 4.89 -2.36
N ARG A 63 6.04 5.96 -3.17
CA ARG A 63 4.82 6.49 -3.79
C ARG A 63 4.96 6.44 -5.29
N LEU A 64 4.05 5.72 -5.94
CA LEU A 64 3.94 5.63 -7.39
C LEU A 64 2.83 6.56 -7.85
N LEU A 65 3.10 7.44 -8.81
CA LEU A 65 2.05 8.26 -9.43
C LEU A 65 1.54 7.59 -10.71
N LEU A 66 0.23 7.46 -10.77
CA LEU A 66 -0.54 6.95 -11.89
C LEU A 66 -1.30 8.13 -12.54
N PRO A 67 -1.52 8.11 -13.86
CA PRO A 67 -2.26 9.16 -14.53
C PRO A 67 -3.71 9.19 -14.04
N ASN A 68 -4.19 10.39 -13.69
CA ASN A 68 -5.61 10.63 -13.47
C ASN A 68 -6.18 11.38 -14.68
N ARG A 69 -6.85 10.65 -15.59
CA ARG A 69 -7.50 11.21 -16.77
C ARG A 69 -8.96 11.60 -16.52
N THR A 70 -9.34 11.82 -15.25
CA THR A 70 -10.71 12.14 -14.83
C THR A 70 -10.81 13.58 -14.32
N SER A 71 -12.03 14.02 -14.01
CA SER A 71 -12.28 15.32 -13.38
C SER A 71 -12.12 15.32 -11.85
N ILE A 72 -11.86 14.17 -11.23
CA ILE A 72 -11.68 14.09 -9.77
C ILE A 72 -10.32 14.65 -9.40
N ARG A 73 -10.29 15.54 -8.40
CA ARG A 73 -9.06 16.21 -7.94
C ARG A 73 -8.05 15.21 -7.37
N GLY A 74 -6.76 15.56 -7.51
CA GLY A 74 -5.63 14.79 -7.01
C GLY A 74 -5.17 13.70 -7.98
N ASP A 75 -3.97 13.18 -7.76
CA ASP A 75 -3.41 12.14 -8.61
C ASP A 75 -3.99 10.76 -8.27
N ASN A 76 -3.93 9.85 -9.25
CA ASN A 76 -3.98 8.42 -8.93
C ASN A 76 -2.62 8.04 -8.35
N PHE A 77 -2.60 7.22 -7.31
CA PHE A 77 -1.34 6.86 -6.68
C PHE A 77 -1.42 5.52 -5.98
N MET A 78 -0.26 4.90 -5.84
CA MET A 78 -0.04 3.84 -4.89
C MET A 78 0.96 4.31 -3.84
N LEU A 79 0.58 4.21 -2.57
CA LEU A 79 1.43 4.45 -1.41
C LEU A 79 1.78 3.09 -0.79
N MET A 80 3.07 2.82 -0.65
CA MET A 80 3.60 1.58 -0.12
C MET A 80 4.54 1.88 1.03
N VAL A 81 4.42 1.11 2.12
CA VAL A 81 5.23 1.27 3.32
C VAL A 81 5.86 -0.07 3.67
N ALA A 82 7.14 -0.19 3.36
CA ALA A 82 7.98 -1.31 3.71
C ALA A 82 8.50 -1.16 5.14
N ARG A 83 8.42 -2.25 5.93
CA ARG A 83 8.98 -2.30 7.29
C ARG A 83 9.98 -3.44 7.41
N GLU A 84 11.14 -3.13 7.98
CA GLU A 84 12.14 -4.12 8.37
C GLU A 84 11.87 -4.68 9.78
N GLY A 85 12.30 -5.92 10.02
CA GLY A 85 12.27 -6.57 11.33
C GLY A 85 11.28 -7.74 11.44
N PRO A 86 11.34 -8.53 12.52
CA PRO A 86 10.57 -9.77 12.63
C PRO A 86 9.05 -9.50 12.58
N LEU A 87 8.31 -10.36 11.86
CA LEU A 87 6.85 -10.30 11.72
C LEU A 87 6.11 -10.17 13.06
N SER A 88 6.64 -10.78 14.12
CA SER A 88 6.06 -10.69 15.48
C SER A 88 6.05 -9.28 16.08
N ARG A 89 6.89 -8.38 15.57
CA ARG A 89 6.91 -6.94 15.94
C ARG A 89 6.11 -6.07 14.96
N ILE A 90 5.77 -6.62 13.80
CA ILE A 90 4.94 -5.95 12.81
C ILE A 90 3.48 -6.17 13.23
N GLY A 91 2.89 -5.18 13.89
CA GLY A 91 1.49 -5.22 14.31
C GLY A 91 0.51 -5.44 13.15
N ARG A 92 -0.78 -5.62 13.44
CA ARG A 92 -1.82 -5.88 12.44
C ARG A 92 -1.89 -4.79 11.36
N PHE A 93 -2.30 -5.17 10.15
CA PHE A 93 -2.59 -4.20 9.08
C PHE A 93 -3.74 -3.27 9.50
N ARG A 94 -3.56 -1.96 9.29
CA ARG A 94 -4.52 -0.92 9.67
C ARG A 94 -4.70 0.05 8.50
N PRO A 95 -5.78 -0.05 7.70
CA PRO A 95 -6.09 0.90 6.63
C PRO A 95 -6.06 2.37 7.09
N ALA A 96 -6.60 2.67 8.28
CA ALA A 96 -6.56 4.01 8.87
C ALA A 96 -5.12 4.57 9.01
N GLY A 97 -4.15 3.71 9.35
CA GLY A 97 -2.75 4.13 9.44
C GLY A 97 -2.11 4.47 8.08
N MET A 98 -2.64 3.93 6.97
CA MET A 98 -2.22 4.33 5.62
C MET A 98 -2.86 5.66 5.21
N VAL A 99 -4.12 5.88 5.59
CA VAL A 99 -4.81 7.16 5.37
C VAL A 99 -4.12 8.29 6.13
N GLU A 100 -3.75 8.08 7.39
CA GLU A 100 -2.96 9.03 8.18
C GLU A 100 -1.64 9.39 7.48
N ARG A 101 -0.91 8.41 6.95
CA ARG A 101 0.35 8.62 6.21
C ARG A 101 0.17 9.41 4.91
N ASN A 102 -0.97 9.27 4.25
CA ASN A 102 -1.31 10.07 3.08
C ASN A 102 -1.66 11.53 3.44
N ALA A 103 -1.50 11.95 4.70
CA ALA A 103 -1.99 13.22 5.25
C ALA A 103 -3.51 13.35 5.19
N GLY A 104 -4.21 12.22 5.36
CA GLY A 104 -5.67 12.14 5.39
C GLY A 104 -6.27 11.43 4.17
N PRO A 105 -7.60 11.26 4.16
CA PRO A 105 -8.29 10.58 3.09
C PRO A 105 -8.22 11.38 1.78
N PRO A 106 -7.86 10.76 0.65
CA PRO A 106 -7.85 11.44 -0.63
C PRO A 106 -9.28 11.63 -1.16
N GLU A 107 -9.53 12.67 -1.96
CA GLU A 107 -10.81 12.79 -2.68
C GLU A 107 -11.03 11.60 -3.64
N PRO A 108 -12.28 11.10 -3.77
CA PRO A 108 -13.53 11.55 -3.15
C PRO A 108 -13.85 10.89 -1.79
N PHE A 109 -12.87 10.25 -1.15
CA PHE A 109 -13.05 9.42 0.05
C PHE A 109 -12.96 10.17 1.38
N LEU A 110 -13.34 11.45 1.42
CA LEU A 110 -13.13 12.33 2.58
C LEU A 110 -13.77 11.81 3.88
N ASP A 111 -14.86 11.04 3.77
CA ASP A 111 -15.53 10.35 4.89
C ASP A 111 -15.18 8.85 4.92
N PHE A 112 -13.89 8.53 4.98
CA PHE A 112 -13.40 7.15 4.86
C PHE A 112 -14.03 6.21 5.90
N ASP A 113 -14.16 6.64 7.16
CA ASP A 113 -14.68 5.80 8.25
C ASP A 113 -16.16 5.43 8.07
N GLY A 114 -16.92 6.23 7.31
CA GLY A 114 -18.33 5.98 7.02
C GLY A 114 -18.58 5.13 5.76
N GLN A 115 -17.55 4.83 4.96
CA GLN A 115 -17.75 4.16 3.68
C GLN A 115 -17.80 2.63 3.81
N PRO A 116 -18.72 1.98 3.07
CA PRO A 116 -18.72 0.53 2.99
C PRO A 116 -17.41 0.04 2.35
N MET A 117 -16.88 -1.05 2.89
CA MET A 117 -15.72 -1.73 2.33
C MET A 117 -16.12 -3.09 1.78
N THR A 118 -15.66 -3.37 0.58
CA THR A 118 -15.70 -4.70 -0.05
C THR A 118 -14.37 -5.40 0.20
N SER A 119 -14.39 -6.73 0.27
CA SER A 119 -13.19 -7.55 0.48
C SER A 119 -13.14 -8.70 -0.52
N LEU A 120 -11.95 -8.95 -1.06
CA LEU A 120 -11.65 -10.07 -1.94
C LEU A 120 -10.38 -10.74 -1.43
N LYS A 121 -10.30 -12.06 -1.54
CA LYS A 121 -9.07 -12.81 -1.29
C LYS A 121 -8.51 -13.31 -2.61
N ASP A 122 -7.25 -12.98 -2.89
CA ASP A 122 -6.48 -13.47 -4.03
C ASP A 122 -5.19 -14.19 -3.55
N ASP A 123 -4.27 -14.46 -4.48
CA ASP A 123 -3.01 -15.15 -4.21
C ASP A 123 -2.07 -14.39 -3.24
N PHE A 124 -2.24 -13.08 -3.10
CA PHE A 124 -1.51 -12.19 -2.18
C PHE A 124 -2.36 -11.81 -0.95
N GLY A 125 -3.32 -12.64 -0.58
CA GLY A 125 -4.12 -12.46 0.62
C GLY A 125 -5.33 -11.55 0.42
N TRP A 126 -5.66 -10.76 1.44
CA TRP A 126 -6.88 -9.95 1.44
C TRP A 126 -6.65 -8.57 0.83
N LEU A 127 -7.51 -8.23 -0.12
CA LEU A 127 -7.67 -6.90 -0.70
C LEU A 127 -8.99 -6.31 -0.19
N HIS A 128 -8.92 -5.13 0.42
CA HIS A 128 -10.08 -4.40 0.91
C HIS A 128 -10.20 -3.08 0.17
N TRP A 129 -11.39 -2.68 -0.26
CA TRP A 129 -11.57 -1.37 -0.90
C TRP A 129 -12.93 -0.76 -0.65
N SER A 130 -12.97 0.57 -0.68
CA SER A 130 -14.20 1.34 -0.84
C SER A 130 -14.30 1.83 -2.27
N GLN A 131 -15.54 1.95 -2.76
CA GLN A 131 -15.84 2.43 -4.10
C GLN A 131 -16.66 3.71 -4.01
N TRP A 132 -16.29 4.67 -4.84
CA TRP A 132 -17.09 5.85 -5.13
C TRP A 132 -17.40 5.90 -6.63
N THR A 133 -18.62 6.29 -6.99
CA THR A 133 -18.99 6.53 -8.39
C THR A 133 -19.80 7.81 -8.50
N ASN A 134 -19.69 8.49 -9.64
CA ASN A 134 -20.57 9.59 -9.99
C ASN A 134 -21.94 9.12 -10.54
N GLY A 135 -22.21 7.82 -10.56
CA GLY A 135 -23.44 7.22 -11.08
C GLY A 135 -23.49 7.10 -12.61
N THR A 136 -22.37 7.33 -13.30
CA THR A 136 -22.25 7.16 -14.76
C THR A 136 -21.13 6.18 -15.07
N ASP A 137 -20.02 6.63 -15.65
CA ASP A 137 -18.87 5.80 -16.03
C ASP A 137 -17.64 6.04 -15.14
N LEU A 138 -17.66 7.04 -14.24
CA LEU A 138 -16.51 7.35 -13.40
C LEU A 138 -16.56 6.53 -12.12
N THR A 139 -15.53 5.73 -11.91
CA THR A 139 -15.33 4.91 -10.71
C THR A 139 -14.00 5.27 -10.07
N CYS A 140 -14.04 5.50 -8.76
CA CYS A 140 -12.87 5.63 -7.91
C CYS A 140 -12.85 4.47 -6.92
N VAL A 141 -11.66 3.92 -6.68
CA VAL A 141 -11.42 2.96 -5.60
C VAL A 141 -10.37 3.50 -4.63
N LEU A 142 -10.59 3.24 -3.35
CA LEU A 142 -9.61 3.39 -2.30
C LEU A 142 -9.35 2.02 -1.71
N ALA A 143 -8.22 1.43 -2.05
CA ALA A 143 -7.92 0.03 -1.78
C ALA A 143 -6.71 -0.13 -0.87
N PHE A 144 -6.71 -1.21 -0.12
CA PHE A 144 -5.78 -1.50 0.96
C PHE A 144 -5.43 -2.98 0.96
N ARG A 145 -4.15 -3.29 1.05
CA ARG A 145 -3.67 -4.65 1.32
C ARG A 145 -2.34 -4.64 2.03
N ARG A 146 -1.96 -5.79 2.57
CA ARG A 146 -0.61 -6.05 3.07
C ARG A 146 -0.03 -7.24 2.32
N LEU A 147 1.22 -7.09 1.90
CA LEU A 147 2.08 -8.19 1.48
C LEU A 147 2.97 -8.61 2.65
N ASP A 148 3.24 -9.90 2.76
CA ASP A 148 4.15 -10.46 3.76
C ASP A 148 5.37 -11.15 3.11
N ALA A 149 6.34 -11.55 3.93
CA ALA A 149 7.61 -12.10 3.46
C ALA A 149 7.50 -13.41 2.64
N ASN A 150 6.33 -14.06 2.61
CA ASN A 150 6.10 -15.21 1.73
C ASN A 150 5.77 -14.78 0.29
N ASP A 151 5.41 -13.51 0.10
CA ASP A 151 5.17 -12.92 -1.21
C ASP A 151 6.52 -12.55 -1.85
N ARG A 152 6.71 -12.93 -3.12
CA ARG A 152 8.01 -12.92 -3.82
C ARG A 152 8.60 -11.51 -4.09
N ILE A 153 7.92 -10.44 -3.65
CA ILE A 153 8.10 -9.04 -4.06
C ILE A 153 8.45 -8.19 -2.83
N MET A 154 9.52 -8.56 -2.14
CA MET A 154 9.96 -7.83 -0.95
C MET A 154 11.29 -7.15 -1.22
N PRO A 155 11.38 -5.81 -1.14
CA PRO A 155 12.65 -5.10 -1.09
C PRO A 155 13.54 -5.69 0.01
N PHE A 156 14.85 -5.63 -0.18
CA PHE A 156 15.82 -6.29 0.71
C PHE A 156 15.54 -6.01 2.20
N LYS A 157 15.54 -7.06 3.04
CA LYS A 157 15.25 -7.01 4.50
C LYS A 157 13.83 -6.55 4.91
N THR A 158 12.91 -6.39 3.97
CA THR A 158 11.52 -6.06 4.27
C THR A 158 10.75 -7.30 4.73
N SER A 159 9.93 -7.16 5.76
CA SER A 159 9.10 -8.25 6.29
C SER A 159 7.61 -8.04 6.04
N SER A 160 7.17 -6.80 5.78
CA SER A 160 5.82 -6.50 5.30
C SER A 160 5.80 -5.24 4.44
N ILE A 161 4.91 -5.18 3.45
CA ILE A 161 4.58 -3.97 2.72
C ILE A 161 3.09 -3.68 2.93
N ASP A 162 2.79 -2.57 3.60
CA ASP A 162 1.44 -2.03 3.67
C ASP A 162 1.17 -1.19 2.42
N MET A 163 0.07 -1.42 1.73
CA MET A 163 -0.25 -0.77 0.46
C MET A 163 -1.59 -0.03 0.54
N MET A 164 -1.65 1.12 -0.13
CA MET A 164 -2.84 1.93 -0.33
C MET A 164 -2.87 2.39 -1.79
N LEU A 165 -3.96 2.11 -2.50
CA LEU A 165 -4.18 2.58 -3.87
C LEU A 165 -5.36 3.55 -3.85
N ARG A 166 -5.17 4.72 -4.47
CA ARG A 166 -6.27 5.56 -4.94
C ARG A 166 -6.23 5.55 -6.46
N ASN A 167 -7.28 5.03 -7.08
CA ASN A 167 -7.38 5.02 -8.54
C ASN A 167 -8.79 5.43 -8.99
N CYS A 168 -8.87 6.51 -9.75
CA CYS A 168 -10.07 7.03 -10.39
C CYS A 168 -9.91 6.92 -11.90
N MET A 169 -10.87 6.27 -12.55
CA MET A 169 -10.91 6.10 -13.99
C MET A 169 -12.35 6.02 -14.50
N ARG A 170 -12.50 6.06 -15.83
CA ARG A 170 -13.75 5.70 -16.47
C ARG A 170 -13.73 4.18 -16.67
N GLY A 171 -14.64 3.45 -16.02
CA GLY A 171 -14.62 1.99 -15.99
C GLY A 171 -15.19 1.39 -14.73
N THR A 172 -14.87 0.11 -14.49
CA THR A 172 -15.35 -0.65 -13.33
C THR A 172 -14.40 -0.56 -12.13
N ALA A 173 -14.85 -1.04 -10.96
CA ALA A 173 -14.01 -1.11 -9.78
C ALA A 173 -12.85 -2.11 -9.98
N GLU A 174 -13.09 -3.23 -10.67
CA GLU A 174 -12.09 -4.26 -10.95
C GLU A 174 -10.97 -3.71 -11.83
N GLU A 175 -11.30 -2.93 -12.87
CA GLU A 175 -10.31 -2.24 -13.70
C GLU A 175 -9.50 -1.23 -12.87
N ALA A 176 -10.18 -0.48 -11.99
CA ALA A 176 -9.52 0.48 -11.12
C ALA A 176 -8.60 -0.17 -10.08
N LEU A 177 -8.88 -1.42 -9.67
CA LEU A 177 -8.07 -2.20 -8.74
C LEU A 177 -6.86 -2.88 -9.39
N ALA A 178 -6.79 -2.93 -10.73
CA ALA A 178 -5.71 -3.61 -11.44
C ALA A 178 -4.31 -3.30 -10.88
N PRO A 179 -3.91 -2.04 -10.61
CA PRO A 179 -2.55 -1.74 -10.14
C PRO A 179 -2.15 -2.43 -8.83
N ILE A 180 -3.12 -2.71 -7.93
CA ILE A 180 -2.88 -3.34 -6.62
C ILE A 180 -3.25 -4.83 -6.61
N SER A 181 -3.67 -5.37 -7.75
CA SER A 181 -4.00 -6.78 -7.89
C SER A 181 -2.75 -7.64 -7.99
N ASP A 182 -2.96 -8.94 -7.89
CA ASP A 182 -1.95 -9.98 -8.08
C ASP A 182 -1.13 -9.87 -9.37
N LEU A 183 -1.78 -9.50 -10.48
CA LEU A 183 -1.18 -9.37 -11.81
C LEU A 183 0.03 -8.43 -11.83
N TYR A 184 -0.05 -7.30 -11.12
CA TYR A 184 0.96 -6.23 -11.15
C TYR A 184 1.79 -6.17 -9.87
N THR A 185 1.25 -6.68 -8.77
CA THR A 185 1.98 -6.79 -7.51
C THR A 185 3.02 -7.91 -7.59
N GLY A 186 2.79 -8.95 -8.40
CA GLY A 186 3.61 -10.16 -8.52
C GLY A 186 4.98 -10.02 -9.20
N TYR A 187 5.21 -8.91 -9.92
CA TYR A 187 6.42 -8.68 -10.69
C TYR A 187 7.08 -7.40 -10.16
N ALA A 188 8.11 -7.54 -9.31
CA ALA A 188 9.08 -6.45 -9.13
C ALA A 188 9.50 -5.98 -10.53
N ALA A 189 9.58 -4.68 -10.75
CA ALA A 189 9.95 -4.11 -12.04
C ALA A 189 11.39 -4.51 -12.40
N ILE A 190 11.59 -5.74 -12.88
CA ILE A 190 12.77 -6.09 -13.64
C ILE A 190 12.65 -5.19 -14.86
N ALA A 191 13.54 -4.20 -14.94
CA ALA A 191 13.61 -3.25 -16.04
C ALA A 191 13.40 -4.00 -17.36
N ASP A 192 12.24 -3.77 -17.98
CA ASP A 192 11.99 -4.19 -19.36
C ASP A 192 12.85 -3.28 -20.23
N THR A 193 14.14 -3.62 -20.32
CA THR A 193 14.89 -3.30 -21.53
C THR A 193 14.13 -3.95 -22.69
N PRO A 194 13.69 -3.21 -23.71
CA PRO A 194 13.18 -3.83 -24.94
C PRO A 194 14.37 -4.38 -25.74
N SER A 195 15.04 -5.39 -25.19
CA SER A 195 15.94 -6.27 -25.91
C SER A 195 15.25 -7.62 -25.92
N GLY A 196 14.71 -7.98 -27.08
CA GLY A 196 13.89 -9.18 -27.28
C GLY A 196 14.45 -10.42 -26.60
N HIS A 197 13.83 -10.82 -25.49
CA HIS A 197 14.07 -12.13 -24.94
C HIS A 197 13.13 -13.10 -25.65
N GLN A 198 13.70 -13.69 -26.70
CA GLN A 198 13.30 -14.98 -27.22
C GLN A 198 12.80 -15.86 -26.08
N ARG A 199 11.59 -16.40 -26.23
CA ARG A 199 11.19 -17.62 -25.53
C ARG A 199 12.36 -18.60 -25.62
N MET A 200 13.00 -18.90 -24.49
CA MET A 200 13.98 -19.97 -24.41
C MET A 200 13.26 -21.29 -24.72
N LEU A 201 13.24 -21.64 -26.01
CA LEU A 201 13.00 -23.00 -26.45
C LEU A 201 14.24 -23.80 -26.06
N SER A 202 14.02 -24.87 -25.29
CA SER A 202 15.05 -25.78 -24.81
C SER A 202 16.00 -26.20 -25.96
N PRO A 203 17.34 -26.24 -25.78
CA PRO A 203 18.29 -26.55 -26.85
C PRO A 203 18.30 -28.02 -27.31
N LEU A 204 17.33 -28.82 -26.87
CA LEU A 204 17.24 -30.27 -27.12
C LEU A 204 15.99 -30.68 -27.93
N ALA A 205 15.23 -29.73 -28.49
CA ALA A 205 14.15 -30.01 -29.43
C ALA A 205 14.63 -29.88 -30.88
N GLY A 206 15.46 -30.82 -31.34
CA GLY A 206 15.74 -31.04 -32.76
C GLY A 206 14.79 -32.09 -33.34
N PRO A 207 14.37 -31.99 -34.61
CA PRO A 207 13.47 -32.97 -35.22
C PRO A 207 14.14 -34.35 -35.32
N LEU A 208 13.36 -35.40 -35.07
CA LEU A 208 13.77 -36.78 -35.32
C LEU A 208 13.88 -37.03 -36.84
N PRO A 209 14.85 -37.85 -37.29
CA PRO A 209 15.05 -38.19 -38.70
C PRO A 209 13.89 -39.01 -39.30
#